data_AF-A0AAD5C0G6-F1
#
_entry.id   AF-A0AAD5C0G6-F1
#
_cell.length_a   1.000
_cell.length_b   1.000
_cell.length_c   1.000
_cell.angle_alpha   90.00
_cell.angle_beta   90.00
_cell.angle_gamma   90.00
#
_symmetry.space_group_name_H-M   'P 1'
#
loop_
_entity.id
_entity.type
_entity.pdbx_description
1 polymer ?
#
loop_
_entity_poly.entity_id
_entity_poly.type
_entity_poly.pdbx_seq_one_letter_code
_entity_poly.pdbx_strand_id
1 'polypeptide(L)'
;MTTAKLEAGNGMDEGNNTGNRYAKILTGSWWVQFRYGSNPWMARYVYSVMFLLANLLAWAVRDYGPTVLTQMNRSVAHFGAGVFLLIQLISMISFITWLNDHCLSEKYAEKCRTHFTLLAIAAYFVSILGIILMYIWYTPHLTCQHNIFFITWTLFLLQLMTSVSLHPKVNAGFLTSGIMGLYIVFLCWSAIRSEPPDENCLRKSGVSRDWLTIISFVIALLAMVIATFSTGIDSQCFQSRKDEKQEEDDVPYGFGFFHLVFASGVMYFAMLLIGWNSHHTMKKWTIDVGWTSTWVRIVNEWLAVCVYLWMLVAPIVWKCRQAEEPKSAKEEDKVHCICLT
;
A
#
# COMPACT_ATOMS: atom_id res chain seq x y z
N MET A 1 53.08 50.36 24.06
CA MET A 1 52.31 51.09 23.04
C MET A 1 52.36 50.25 21.76
N THR A 2 51.17 49.84 21.32
CA THR A 2 50.78 48.89 20.25
C THR A 2 51.21 49.36 18.83
N THR A 3 51.89 48.53 18.01
CA THR A 3 51.45 47.75 16.80
C THR A 3 50.72 48.55 15.69
N ALA A 4 50.85 48.36 14.36
CA ALA A 4 51.71 47.62 13.41
C ALA A 4 51.24 47.95 11.96
N LYS A 5 52.18 47.95 10.99
CA LYS A 5 52.18 47.43 9.58
C LYS A 5 50.92 47.50 8.67
N LEU A 6 51.08 47.92 7.40
CA LEU A 6 50.77 47.15 6.16
C LEU A 6 51.02 47.94 4.84
N GLU A 7 51.46 47.21 3.80
CA GLU A 7 51.79 47.61 2.42
C GLU A 7 50.69 47.22 1.41
N ALA A 8 50.70 47.84 0.22
CA ALA A 8 49.96 47.40 -0.98
C ALA A 8 50.71 47.74 -2.31
N GLY A 9 50.81 46.75 -3.23
CA GLY A 9 50.45 46.92 -4.65
C GLY A 9 51.49 46.92 -5.81
N ASN A 10 51.63 45.74 -6.47
CA ASN A 10 51.34 45.43 -7.90
C ASN A 10 52.40 45.51 -9.06
N GLY A 11 52.52 44.40 -9.83
CA GLY A 11 52.52 44.38 -11.32
C GLY A 11 53.60 43.58 -12.11
N MET A 12 53.30 42.33 -12.58
CA MET A 12 53.60 41.71 -13.91
C MET A 12 53.51 40.16 -13.90
N ASP A 13 52.54 39.54 -14.60
CA ASP A 13 52.53 38.09 -14.93
C ASP A 13 51.45 37.75 -16.00
N GLU A 14 51.82 37.42 -17.25
CA GLU A 14 50.83 37.02 -18.29
C GLU A 14 51.31 36.00 -19.35
N GLY A 15 52.34 35.18 -19.07
CA GLY A 15 52.94 34.25 -20.07
C GLY A 15 52.83 32.73 -19.81
N ASN A 16 52.31 32.29 -18.65
CA ASN A 16 52.70 30.97 -18.11
C ASN A 16 51.63 29.86 -18.14
N ASN A 17 50.44 30.09 -18.71
CA ASN A 17 49.29 29.19 -18.53
C ASN A 17 49.00 28.24 -19.71
N THR A 18 49.48 28.54 -20.92
CA THR A 18 49.24 27.72 -22.14
C THR A 18 50.27 26.60 -22.31
N GLY A 19 51.57 26.86 -22.09
CA GLY A 19 52.62 25.84 -22.18
C GLY A 19 52.49 24.74 -21.10
N ASN A 20 52.08 25.14 -19.90
CA ASN A 20 51.90 24.22 -18.78
C ASN A 20 50.70 23.27 -18.98
N ARG A 21 49.66 23.69 -19.72
CA ARG A 21 48.54 22.81 -20.14
C ARG A 21 48.99 21.72 -21.11
N TYR A 22 49.79 22.07 -22.12
CA TYR A 22 50.26 21.10 -23.11
C TYR A 22 51.21 20.06 -22.49
N ALA A 23 52.12 20.48 -21.61
CA ALA A 23 52.99 19.57 -20.87
C ALA A 23 52.19 18.58 -19.98
N LYS A 24 51.12 19.06 -19.35
CA LYS A 24 50.22 18.25 -18.50
C LYS A 24 49.34 17.27 -19.30
N ILE A 25 49.06 17.58 -20.56
CA ILE A 25 48.37 16.67 -21.50
C ILE A 25 49.32 15.57 -21.98
N LEU A 26 50.58 15.89 -22.31
CA LEU A 26 51.55 14.88 -22.78
C LEU A 26 51.99 13.88 -21.70
N THR A 27 51.99 14.28 -20.43
CA THR A 27 52.48 13.48 -19.30
C THR A 27 51.37 12.90 -18.41
N GLY A 28 50.11 13.25 -18.66
CA GLY A 28 48.96 12.82 -17.85
C GLY A 28 48.39 11.45 -18.24
N SER A 29 47.73 10.79 -17.28
CA SER A 29 46.94 9.58 -17.51
C SER A 29 45.92 9.77 -18.64
N TRP A 30 45.53 8.69 -19.33
CA TRP A 30 44.55 8.69 -20.44
C TRP A 30 43.26 9.50 -20.12
N TRP A 31 42.81 9.48 -18.86
CA TRP A 31 41.68 10.27 -18.37
C TRP A 31 41.91 11.79 -18.37
N VAL A 32 43.14 12.25 -18.13
CA VAL A 32 43.52 13.67 -18.15
C VAL A 32 43.64 14.17 -19.58
N GLN A 33 44.16 13.33 -20.49
CA GLN A 33 44.16 13.62 -21.93
C GLN A 33 42.74 13.76 -22.49
N PHE A 34 41.82 12.90 -22.05
CA PHE A 34 40.40 12.95 -22.44
C PHE A 34 39.68 14.23 -21.99
N ARG A 35 39.92 14.71 -20.77
CA ARG A 35 39.26 15.92 -20.26
C ARG A 35 39.77 17.23 -20.88
N TYR A 36 41.05 17.32 -21.25
CA TYR A 36 41.69 18.61 -21.59
C TYR A 36 42.18 18.72 -23.04
N GLY A 37 42.29 17.60 -23.78
CA GLY A 37 42.69 17.59 -25.18
C GLY A 37 41.54 17.15 -26.09
N SER A 38 40.95 18.08 -26.85
CA SER A 38 39.94 17.76 -27.87
C SER A 38 40.62 17.09 -29.07
N ASN A 39 40.84 15.79 -29.00
CA ASN A 39 41.35 15.00 -30.13
C ASN A 39 40.16 14.41 -30.91
N PRO A 40 39.89 14.87 -32.16
CA PRO A 40 38.70 14.48 -32.91
C PRO A 40 38.62 12.97 -33.18
N TRP A 41 39.76 12.26 -33.18
CA TRP A 41 39.79 10.80 -33.30
C TRP A 41 39.26 10.09 -32.06
N MET A 42 39.60 10.56 -30.86
CA MET A 42 39.17 9.95 -29.59
C MET A 42 37.67 10.14 -29.33
N ALA A 43 37.12 11.30 -29.70
CA ALA A 43 35.68 11.55 -29.65
C ALA A 43 34.91 10.54 -30.52
N ARG A 44 35.39 10.28 -31.75
CA ARG A 44 34.78 9.29 -32.67
C ARG A 44 34.77 7.87 -32.07
N TYR A 45 35.87 7.45 -31.43
CA TYR A 45 35.92 6.17 -30.73
C TYR A 45 34.93 6.10 -29.57
N VAL A 46 34.84 7.15 -28.75
CA VAL A 46 33.89 7.17 -27.62
C VAL A 46 32.44 7.13 -28.09
N TYR A 47 32.07 7.93 -29.11
CA TYR A 47 30.72 7.86 -29.68
C TYR A 47 30.42 6.52 -30.34
N SER A 48 31.40 5.91 -31.02
CA SER A 48 31.25 4.58 -31.60
C SER A 48 31.05 3.50 -30.53
N VAL A 49 31.78 3.56 -29.42
CA VAL A 49 31.61 2.65 -28.28
C VAL A 49 30.26 2.88 -27.60
N MET A 50 29.84 4.13 -27.37
CA MET A 50 28.52 4.43 -26.81
C MET A 50 27.40 3.91 -27.70
N PHE A 51 27.51 4.09 -29.02
CA PHE A 51 26.54 3.58 -29.99
C PHE A 51 26.51 2.05 -30.01
N LEU A 52 27.67 1.40 -29.94
CA LEU A 52 27.79 -0.05 -29.89
C LEU A 52 27.19 -0.61 -28.58
N LEU A 53 27.47 0.02 -27.44
CA LEU A 53 26.89 -0.34 -26.15
C LEU A 53 25.36 -0.13 -26.14
N ALA A 54 24.86 0.97 -26.71
CA ALA A 54 23.43 1.23 -26.83
C ALA A 54 22.73 0.17 -27.69
N ASN A 55 23.35 -0.24 -28.80
CA ASN A 55 22.79 -1.30 -29.66
C ASN A 55 22.88 -2.69 -29.01
N LEU A 56 23.96 -2.99 -28.29
CA LEU A 56 24.07 -4.23 -27.51
C LEU A 56 23.05 -4.28 -26.38
N LEU A 57 22.81 -3.16 -25.70
CA LEU A 57 21.76 -3.02 -24.69
C LEU A 57 20.37 -3.18 -25.32
N ALA A 58 20.10 -2.55 -26.46
CA ALA A 58 18.83 -2.71 -27.17
C ALA A 58 18.61 -4.16 -27.63
N TRP A 59 19.66 -4.81 -28.14
CA TRP A 59 19.64 -6.23 -28.49
C TRP A 59 19.39 -7.13 -27.28
N ALA A 60 20.09 -6.88 -26.17
CA ALA A 60 19.92 -7.63 -24.93
C ALA A 60 18.51 -7.44 -24.33
N VAL A 61 17.98 -6.21 -24.35
CA VAL A 61 16.61 -5.89 -23.92
C VAL A 61 15.57 -6.52 -24.85
N ARG A 62 15.84 -6.65 -26.15
CA ARG A 62 14.92 -7.32 -27.07
C ARG A 62 14.90 -8.84 -26.88
N ASP A 63 16.05 -9.47 -26.72
CA ASP A 63 16.16 -10.95 -26.75
C ASP A 63 16.09 -11.57 -25.34
N TYR A 64 16.65 -10.91 -24.32
CA TYR A 64 16.61 -11.36 -22.92
C TYR A 64 15.65 -10.54 -22.05
N GLY A 65 15.30 -9.32 -22.46
CA GLY A 65 14.34 -8.51 -21.73
C GLY A 65 12.96 -9.15 -21.59
N PRO A 66 12.36 -9.80 -22.62
CA PRO A 66 11.05 -10.41 -22.44
C PRO A 66 11.04 -11.50 -21.36
N THR A 67 12.06 -12.35 -21.27
CA THR A 67 12.13 -13.43 -20.26
C THR A 67 12.57 -12.93 -18.89
N VAL A 68 13.60 -12.09 -18.82
CA VAL A 68 14.12 -11.56 -17.55
C VAL A 68 13.18 -10.50 -16.97
N LEU A 69 12.66 -9.57 -17.78
CA LEU A 69 11.67 -8.59 -17.33
C LEU A 69 10.36 -9.27 -16.96
N THR A 70 9.86 -10.29 -17.68
CA THR A 70 8.61 -10.95 -17.24
C THR A 70 8.76 -11.70 -15.92
N GLN A 71 9.91 -12.37 -15.68
CA GLN A 71 10.14 -13.08 -14.43
C GLN A 71 10.43 -12.12 -13.26
N MET A 72 11.23 -11.07 -13.47
CA MET A 72 11.47 -10.03 -12.47
C MET A 72 10.20 -9.21 -12.20
N ASN A 73 9.47 -8.77 -13.23
CA ASN A 73 8.19 -8.07 -13.09
C ASN A 73 7.16 -8.94 -12.37
N ARG A 74 7.18 -10.27 -12.55
CA ARG A 74 6.27 -11.18 -11.83
C ARG A 74 6.56 -11.20 -10.34
N SER A 75 7.81 -11.40 -9.93
CA SER A 75 8.16 -11.42 -8.51
C SER A 75 7.92 -10.06 -7.86
N VAL A 76 8.30 -8.99 -8.55
CA VAL A 76 8.09 -7.62 -8.11
C VAL A 76 6.60 -7.29 -8.01
N ALA A 77 5.77 -7.73 -8.96
CA ALA A 77 4.33 -7.49 -8.90
C ALA A 77 3.65 -8.28 -7.78
N HIS A 78 4.09 -9.51 -7.45
CA HIS A 78 3.51 -10.26 -6.33
C HIS A 78 3.88 -9.59 -5.00
N PHE A 79 5.14 -9.18 -4.86
CA PHE A 79 5.60 -8.45 -3.70
C PHE A 79 4.87 -7.11 -3.56
N GLY A 80 4.79 -6.32 -4.64
CA GLY A 80 4.09 -5.04 -4.66
C GLY A 80 2.60 -5.17 -4.39
N ALA A 81 1.95 -6.23 -4.88
CA ALA A 81 0.56 -6.53 -4.58
C ALA A 81 0.35 -6.85 -3.09
N GLY A 82 1.26 -7.60 -2.48
CA GLY A 82 1.25 -7.85 -1.04
C GLY A 82 1.45 -6.58 -0.21
N VAL A 83 2.40 -5.73 -0.61
CA VAL A 83 2.63 -4.40 0.01
C VAL A 83 1.37 -3.54 -0.08
N PHE A 84 0.72 -3.52 -1.25
CA PHE A 84 -0.52 -2.77 -1.43
C PHE A 84 -1.63 -3.24 -0.51
N LEU A 85 -1.85 -4.56 -0.38
CA LEU A 85 -2.85 -5.12 0.53
C LEU A 85 -2.61 -4.71 1.99
N LEU A 86 -1.35 -4.72 2.44
CA LEU A 86 -1.00 -4.27 3.79
C LEU A 86 -1.24 -2.77 4.00
N ILE A 87 -0.85 -1.95 3.03
CA ILE A 87 -1.08 -0.50 3.06
C ILE A 87 -2.59 -0.19 3.09
N GLN A 88 -3.37 -0.85 2.22
CA GLN A 88 -4.81 -0.69 2.17
C GLN A 88 -5.47 -1.12 3.49
N LEU A 89 -4.99 -2.20 4.11
CA LEU A 89 -5.48 -2.64 5.41
C LEU A 89 -5.22 -1.59 6.51
N ILE A 90 -3.99 -1.10 6.62
CA ILE A 90 -3.62 -0.09 7.61
C ILE A 90 -4.43 1.20 7.38
N SER A 91 -4.58 1.62 6.12
CA SER A 91 -5.36 2.80 5.77
C SER A 91 -6.84 2.65 6.11
N MET A 92 -7.45 1.49 5.88
CA MET A 92 -8.85 1.23 6.27
C MET A 92 -9.02 1.34 7.79
N ILE A 93 -8.10 0.76 8.55
CA ILE A 93 -8.13 0.82 10.01
C ILE A 93 -7.93 2.26 10.51
N SER A 94 -6.97 2.99 9.95
CA SER A 94 -6.72 4.42 10.23
C SER A 94 -7.97 5.27 9.96
N PHE A 95 -8.63 5.03 8.82
CA PHE A 95 -9.88 5.70 8.48
C PHE A 95 -10.99 5.40 9.49
N ILE A 96 -11.12 4.14 9.93
CA ILE A 96 -12.11 3.75 10.94
C ILE A 96 -11.84 4.43 12.29
N THR A 97 -10.58 4.51 12.72
CA THR A 97 -10.24 5.23 13.96
C THR A 97 -10.42 6.72 13.83
N TRP A 98 -10.05 7.31 12.69
CA TRP A 98 -10.30 8.71 12.41
C TRP A 98 -11.81 9.04 12.45
N LEU A 99 -12.66 8.18 11.86
CA LEU A 99 -14.12 8.34 11.94
C LEU A 99 -14.63 8.25 13.39
N ASN A 100 -14.08 7.33 14.17
CA ASN A 100 -14.44 7.16 15.57
C ASN A 100 -14.08 8.41 16.40
N ASP A 101 -12.88 8.95 16.21
CA ASP A 101 -12.38 10.08 16.99
C ASP A 101 -13.00 11.41 16.55
N HIS A 102 -13.24 11.57 15.25
CA HIS A 102 -13.99 12.71 14.73
C HIS A 102 -15.41 12.78 15.30
N CYS A 103 -16.05 11.63 15.53
CA CYS A 103 -17.37 11.54 16.16
C CYS A 103 -17.36 11.89 17.67
N LEU A 104 -16.23 11.68 18.35
CA LEU A 104 -16.06 11.97 19.79
C LEU A 104 -15.68 13.44 20.06
N SER A 105 -15.37 14.22 19.02
CA SER A 105 -15.02 15.64 19.16
C SER A 105 -16.20 16.48 19.67
N GLU A 106 -15.97 17.19 20.78
CA GLU A 106 -16.94 17.91 21.64
C GLU A 106 -17.91 18.87 20.91
N LYS A 107 -17.62 19.26 19.67
CA LYS A 107 -18.30 20.38 18.98
C LYS A 107 -19.65 20.03 18.33
N TYR A 108 -19.98 18.74 18.13
CA TYR A 108 -21.21 18.27 17.46
C TYR A 108 -21.83 17.00 18.10
N ALA A 109 -21.61 16.81 19.41
CA ALA A 109 -21.71 15.52 20.09
C ALA A 109 -23.06 14.78 20.00
N GLU A 110 -24.22 15.45 19.94
CA GLU A 110 -25.51 14.76 20.05
C GLU A 110 -26.06 14.25 18.70
N LYS A 111 -26.05 15.11 17.67
CA LYS A 111 -26.50 14.75 16.31
C LYS A 111 -25.49 13.85 15.59
N CYS A 112 -24.19 14.14 15.75
CA CYS A 112 -23.12 13.32 15.16
C CYS A 112 -23.17 11.89 15.72
N ARG A 113 -23.26 11.74 17.05
CA ARG A 113 -23.36 10.44 17.71
C ARG A 113 -24.56 9.63 17.24
N THR A 114 -25.72 10.27 17.08
CA THR A 114 -26.93 9.58 16.61
C THR A 114 -26.79 9.13 15.16
N HIS A 115 -26.37 10.01 14.24
CA HIS A 115 -26.22 9.65 12.82
C HIS A 115 -25.15 8.58 12.59
N PHE A 116 -24.00 8.67 13.27
CA PHE A 116 -22.94 7.67 13.14
C PHE A 116 -23.30 6.34 13.79
N THR A 117 -24.01 6.35 14.92
CA THR A 117 -24.53 5.11 15.51
C THR A 117 -25.56 4.45 14.59
N LEU A 118 -26.45 5.24 13.96
CA LEU A 118 -27.38 4.72 12.95
C LEU A 118 -26.65 4.17 11.72
N LEU A 119 -25.61 4.85 11.23
CA LEU A 119 -24.77 4.36 10.14
C LEU A 119 -24.09 3.03 10.50
N ALA A 120 -23.58 2.90 11.73
CA ALA A 120 -22.98 1.68 12.23
C ALA A 120 -23.98 0.51 12.29
N ILE A 121 -25.18 0.78 12.80
CA ILE A 121 -26.29 -0.18 12.86
C ILE A 121 -26.67 -0.61 11.44
N ALA A 122 -26.85 0.33 10.53
CA ALA A 122 -27.15 0.04 9.13
C ALA A 122 -26.04 -0.79 8.46
N ALA A 123 -24.77 -0.43 8.68
CA ALA A 123 -23.61 -1.16 8.17
C ALA A 123 -23.59 -2.61 8.66
N TYR A 124 -23.88 -2.84 9.94
CA TYR A 124 -23.98 -4.20 10.49
C TYR A 124 -25.15 -4.99 9.91
N PHE A 125 -26.33 -4.39 9.77
CA PHE A 125 -27.48 -5.04 9.11
C PHE A 125 -27.17 -5.40 7.66
N VAL A 126 -26.53 -4.51 6.91
CA VAL A 126 -26.09 -4.78 5.54
C VAL A 126 -25.05 -5.91 5.50
N SER A 127 -24.14 -5.98 6.47
CA SER A 127 -23.15 -7.06 6.59
C SER A 127 -23.84 -8.42 6.79
N ILE A 128 -24.80 -8.50 7.71
CA ILE A 128 -25.59 -9.73 7.95
C ILE A 128 -26.44 -10.10 6.73
N LEU A 129 -27.08 -9.12 6.08
CA LEU A 129 -27.82 -9.34 4.84
C LEU A 129 -26.92 -9.88 3.74
N GLY A 130 -25.70 -9.33 3.59
CA GLY A 130 -24.70 -9.81 2.65
C GLY A 130 -24.33 -11.28 2.88
N ILE A 131 -24.12 -11.68 4.14
CA ILE A 131 -23.87 -13.08 4.53
C ILE A 131 -25.04 -13.99 4.15
N ILE A 132 -26.28 -13.59 4.45
CA ILE A 132 -27.48 -14.36 4.10
C ILE A 132 -27.61 -14.52 2.59
N LEU A 133 -27.41 -13.45 1.83
CA LEU A 133 -27.44 -13.47 0.36
C LEU A 133 -26.34 -14.38 -0.20
N MET A 134 -25.15 -14.40 0.41
CA MET A 134 -24.08 -15.32 0.01
C MET A 134 -24.46 -16.78 0.21
N TYR A 135 -25.08 -17.15 1.33
CA TYR A 135 -25.59 -18.52 1.52
C TYR A 135 -26.66 -18.89 0.48
N ILE A 136 -27.55 -17.97 0.13
CA ILE A 136 -28.62 -18.26 -0.84
C ILE A 136 -28.07 -18.48 -2.27
N TRP A 137 -27.03 -17.73 -2.65
CA TRP A 137 -26.51 -17.76 -4.02
C TRP A 137 -25.33 -18.70 -4.25
N TYR A 138 -24.44 -18.88 -3.27
CA TYR A 138 -23.19 -19.64 -3.41
C TYR A 138 -23.17 -20.99 -2.69
N THR A 139 -24.21 -21.32 -1.93
CA THR A 139 -24.35 -22.63 -1.26
C THR A 139 -25.73 -23.25 -1.53
N PRO A 140 -26.10 -23.54 -2.79
CA PRO A 140 -27.36 -24.22 -3.12
C PRO A 140 -27.40 -25.69 -2.66
N HIS A 141 -26.22 -26.31 -2.50
CA HIS A 141 -26.06 -27.71 -2.11
C HIS A 141 -25.04 -27.85 -0.98
N LEU A 142 -25.20 -28.88 -0.14
CA LEU A 142 -24.30 -29.18 0.99
C LEU A 142 -22.90 -29.66 0.55
N THR A 143 -22.70 -29.90 -0.74
CA THR A 143 -21.42 -30.33 -1.33
C THR A 143 -20.43 -29.18 -1.51
N CYS A 144 -20.89 -27.93 -1.46
CA CYS A 144 -20.07 -26.73 -1.63
C CYS A 144 -19.29 -26.38 -0.35
N GLN A 145 -18.45 -27.31 0.13
CA GLN A 145 -17.80 -27.23 1.44
C GLN A 145 -16.89 -26.00 1.60
N HIS A 146 -16.15 -25.61 0.55
CA HIS A 146 -15.27 -24.45 0.59
C HIS A 146 -16.04 -23.14 0.81
N ASN A 147 -17.13 -22.93 0.05
CA ASN A 147 -17.96 -21.73 0.18
C ASN A 147 -18.68 -21.70 1.53
N ILE A 148 -19.20 -22.85 1.99
CA ILE A 148 -19.79 -22.96 3.34
C ILE A 148 -18.77 -22.59 4.40
N PHE A 149 -17.55 -23.12 4.32
CA PHE A 149 -16.46 -22.83 5.26
C PHE A 149 -16.12 -21.33 5.27
N PHE A 150 -15.87 -20.72 4.10
CA PHE A 150 -15.52 -19.30 4.02
C PHE A 150 -16.62 -18.42 4.61
N ILE A 151 -17.88 -18.59 4.18
CA ILE A 151 -19.00 -17.76 4.68
C ILE A 151 -19.23 -17.96 6.18
N THR A 152 -19.16 -19.21 6.68
CA THR A 152 -19.33 -19.51 8.11
C THR A 152 -18.22 -18.88 8.94
N TRP A 153 -16.99 -18.96 8.45
CA TRP A 153 -15.83 -18.39 9.13
C TRP A 153 -15.88 -16.86 9.15
N THR A 154 -16.24 -16.21 8.04
CA THR A 154 -16.47 -14.76 8.02
C THR A 154 -17.57 -14.34 8.99
N LEU A 155 -18.68 -15.09 9.09
CA LEU A 155 -19.72 -14.83 10.08
C LEU A 155 -19.17 -14.94 11.51
N PHE A 156 -18.38 -15.97 11.81
CA PHE A 156 -17.74 -16.12 13.11
C PHE A 156 -16.80 -14.94 13.42
N LEU A 157 -15.95 -14.53 12.47
CA LEU A 157 -15.04 -13.41 12.63
C LEU A 157 -15.80 -12.09 12.87
N LEU A 158 -16.89 -11.86 12.13
CA LEU A 158 -17.78 -10.70 12.33
C LEU A 158 -18.33 -10.67 13.77
N GLN A 159 -18.87 -11.79 14.26
CA GLN A 159 -19.42 -11.88 15.63
C GLN A 159 -18.33 -11.71 16.69
N LEU A 160 -17.15 -12.31 16.47
CA LEU A 160 -15.99 -12.19 17.36
C LEU A 160 -15.57 -10.72 17.50
N MET A 161 -15.42 -10.02 16.38
CA MET A 161 -15.06 -8.61 16.37
C MET A 161 -16.08 -7.75 17.10
N THR A 162 -17.37 -7.90 16.78
CA THR A 162 -18.43 -7.15 17.48
C THR A 162 -18.43 -7.43 18.99
N SER A 163 -18.21 -8.69 19.39
CA SER A 163 -18.15 -9.06 20.81
C SER A 163 -16.97 -8.41 21.53
N VAL A 164 -15.80 -8.38 20.92
CA VAL A 164 -14.59 -7.74 21.49
C VAL A 164 -14.76 -6.21 21.54
N SER A 165 -15.30 -5.58 20.50
CA SER A 165 -15.49 -4.13 20.45
C SER A 165 -16.49 -3.62 21.49
N LEU A 166 -17.53 -4.40 21.80
CA LEU A 166 -18.53 -4.11 22.82
C LEU A 166 -18.07 -4.47 24.24
N HIS A 167 -16.94 -5.15 24.39
CA HIS A 167 -16.46 -5.57 25.71
C HIS A 167 -16.21 -4.33 26.59
N PRO A 168 -16.71 -4.28 27.85
CA PRO A 168 -16.65 -3.09 28.70
C PRO A 168 -15.25 -2.53 28.94
N LYS A 169 -14.21 -3.38 28.86
CA LYS A 169 -12.81 -2.95 29.00
C LYS A 169 -12.22 -2.28 27.75
N VAL A 170 -12.78 -2.54 26.57
CA VAL A 170 -12.34 -2.01 25.27
C VAL A 170 -13.17 -0.79 24.90
N ASN A 171 -14.50 -0.94 24.95
CA ASN A 171 -15.50 0.09 24.64
C ASN A 171 -15.18 0.91 23.37
N ALA A 172 -14.77 0.23 22.30
CA ALA A 172 -14.45 0.86 21.01
C ALA A 172 -15.70 1.25 20.19
N GLY A 173 -16.89 1.00 20.76
CA GLY A 173 -18.17 1.32 20.13
C GLY A 173 -18.54 0.38 18.99
N PHE A 174 -19.80 0.49 18.56
CA PHE A 174 -20.37 -0.36 17.50
C PHE A 174 -19.94 0.09 16.09
N LEU A 175 -19.55 1.36 15.93
CA LEU A 175 -19.16 1.98 14.66
C LEU A 175 -17.96 1.29 14.00
N THR A 176 -16.90 1.08 14.78
CA THR A 176 -15.66 0.50 14.27
C THR A 176 -15.88 -0.93 13.79
N SER A 177 -16.62 -1.75 14.54
CA SER A 177 -16.96 -3.12 14.14
C SER A 177 -17.94 -3.19 12.97
N GLY A 178 -18.86 -2.24 12.83
CA GLY A 178 -19.85 -2.21 11.76
C GLY A 178 -19.23 -1.92 10.39
N ILE A 179 -18.36 -0.90 10.31
CA ILE A 179 -17.64 -0.55 9.07
C ILE A 179 -16.64 -1.65 8.70
N MET A 180 -15.90 -2.16 9.68
CA MET A 180 -14.98 -3.27 9.44
C MET A 180 -15.71 -4.56 9.01
N GLY A 181 -16.93 -4.77 9.54
CA GLY A 181 -17.84 -5.84 9.13
C GLY A 181 -18.20 -5.80 7.64
N LEU A 182 -18.52 -4.61 7.11
CA LEU A 182 -18.77 -4.43 5.69
C LEU A 182 -17.54 -4.80 4.84
N TYR A 183 -16.35 -4.40 5.30
CA TYR A 183 -15.10 -4.69 4.60
C TYR A 183 -14.81 -6.19 4.52
N ILE A 184 -14.92 -6.93 5.63
CA ILE A 184 -14.66 -8.39 5.62
C ILE A 184 -15.72 -9.15 4.81
N VAL A 185 -17.00 -8.74 4.87
CA VAL A 185 -18.06 -9.34 4.05
C VAL A 185 -17.80 -9.09 2.56
N PHE A 186 -17.32 -7.90 2.20
CA PHE A 186 -16.91 -7.59 0.82
C PHE A 186 -15.72 -8.44 0.37
N LEU A 187 -14.70 -8.64 1.23
CA LEU A 187 -13.56 -9.49 0.92
C LEU A 187 -13.97 -10.94 0.69
N CYS A 188 -14.83 -11.49 1.57
CA CYS A 188 -15.38 -12.83 1.43
C CYS A 188 -16.20 -12.97 0.14
N TRP A 189 -17.10 -12.03 -0.14
CA TRP A 189 -17.87 -12.00 -1.39
C TRP A 189 -16.94 -12.00 -2.61
N SER A 190 -15.91 -11.16 -2.59
CA SER A 190 -14.94 -11.09 -3.68
C SER A 190 -14.13 -12.37 -3.83
N ALA A 191 -13.81 -13.07 -2.73
CA ALA A 191 -13.05 -14.32 -2.74
C ALA A 191 -13.84 -15.46 -3.40
N ILE A 192 -15.11 -15.60 -3.04
CA ILE A 192 -16.01 -16.63 -3.61
C ILE A 192 -16.25 -16.37 -5.10
N ARG A 193 -16.34 -15.10 -5.52
CA ARG A 193 -16.45 -14.73 -6.94
C ARG A 193 -15.20 -15.08 -7.76
N SER A 194 -14.04 -15.15 -7.11
CA SER A 194 -12.77 -15.57 -7.72
C SER A 194 -12.61 -17.09 -7.77
N GLU A 195 -13.52 -17.87 -7.18
CA GLU A 195 -13.49 -19.33 -7.23
C GLU A 195 -13.55 -19.79 -8.70
N PRO A 196 -12.71 -20.76 -9.13
CA PRO A 196 -12.81 -21.32 -10.47
C PRO A 196 -14.18 -22.00 -10.68
N PRO A 197 -14.71 -21.99 -11.91
CA PRO A 197 -16.07 -22.40 -12.18
C PRO A 197 -16.25 -23.91 -11.98
N ASP A 198 -16.80 -24.30 -10.83
CA ASP A 198 -17.59 -25.52 -10.69
C ASP A 198 -19.07 -25.14 -10.87
N GLU A 199 -19.76 -25.71 -11.86
CA GLU A 199 -21.12 -25.29 -12.23
C GLU A 199 -22.18 -25.53 -11.13
N ASN A 200 -21.79 -26.22 -10.06
CA ASN A 200 -22.69 -26.72 -9.05
C ASN A 200 -22.91 -25.78 -7.86
N CYS A 201 -21.99 -24.84 -7.59
CA CYS A 201 -22.04 -24.01 -6.39
C CYS A 201 -22.61 -22.61 -6.60
N LEU A 202 -22.76 -22.15 -7.84
CA LEU A 202 -23.44 -20.90 -8.16
C LEU A 202 -24.89 -21.17 -8.57
N ARG A 203 -25.85 -20.59 -7.84
CA ARG A 203 -27.26 -20.63 -8.26
C ARG A 203 -27.42 -19.93 -9.61
N LYS A 204 -27.92 -20.67 -10.61
CA LYS A 204 -28.15 -20.15 -11.98
C LYS A 204 -29.13 -18.97 -11.94
N SER A 205 -28.64 -17.77 -12.26
CA SER A 205 -29.47 -16.60 -12.58
C SER A 205 -29.70 -16.51 -14.08
N GLY A 206 -30.84 -15.98 -14.53
CA GLY A 206 -31.14 -15.78 -15.97
C GLY A 206 -30.20 -14.78 -16.69
N VAL A 207 -29.33 -14.08 -15.96
CA VAL A 207 -28.25 -13.24 -16.49
C VAL A 207 -27.03 -14.11 -16.78
N SER A 208 -26.39 -13.94 -17.94
CA SER A 208 -25.18 -14.71 -18.27
C SER A 208 -24.07 -14.45 -17.24
N ARG A 209 -23.39 -15.51 -16.79
CA ARG A 209 -22.25 -15.45 -15.87
C ARG A 209 -21.18 -14.44 -16.31
N ASP A 210 -20.95 -14.33 -17.62
CA ASP A 210 -19.96 -13.43 -18.21
C ASP A 210 -20.25 -11.96 -17.88
N TRP A 211 -21.50 -11.51 -18.04
CA TRP A 211 -21.93 -10.14 -17.66
C TRP A 211 -21.74 -9.87 -16.17
N LEU A 212 -22.02 -10.85 -15.31
CA LEU A 212 -21.79 -10.70 -13.87
C LEU A 212 -20.31 -10.50 -13.57
N THR A 213 -19.42 -11.27 -14.20
CA THR A 213 -17.95 -11.14 -14.01
C THR A 213 -17.45 -9.76 -14.43
N ILE A 214 -17.94 -9.25 -15.57
CA ILE A 214 -17.61 -7.90 -16.06
C ILE A 214 -18.07 -6.82 -15.08
N ILE A 215 -19.33 -6.87 -14.64
CA ILE A 215 -19.88 -5.90 -13.68
C ILE A 215 -19.09 -5.93 -12.37
N SER A 216 -18.80 -7.12 -11.82
CA SER A 216 -18.01 -7.24 -10.60
C SER A 216 -16.58 -6.73 -10.77
N PHE A 217 -15.97 -6.95 -11.93
CA PHE A 217 -14.63 -6.44 -12.24
C PHE A 217 -14.59 -4.91 -12.31
N VAL A 218 -15.58 -4.27 -12.97
CA VAL A 218 -15.67 -2.80 -13.04
C VAL A 218 -15.88 -2.19 -11.65
N ILE A 219 -16.76 -2.78 -10.84
CA ILE A 219 -16.96 -2.34 -9.46
C ILE A 219 -15.67 -2.48 -8.64
N ALA A 220 -14.98 -3.62 -8.77
CA ALA A 220 -13.70 -3.83 -8.09
C ALA A 220 -12.63 -2.82 -8.55
N LEU A 221 -12.54 -2.51 -9.85
CA LEU A 221 -11.64 -1.48 -10.39
C LEU A 221 -11.92 -0.11 -9.75
N LEU A 222 -13.18 0.33 -9.74
CA LEU A 222 -13.57 1.62 -9.18
C LEU A 222 -13.27 1.68 -7.68
N ALA A 223 -13.62 0.64 -6.93
CA ALA A 223 -13.32 0.54 -5.51
C ALA A 223 -11.81 0.61 -5.24
N MET A 224 -11.00 -0.05 -6.08
CA MET A 224 -9.54 -0.03 -5.99
C MET A 224 -8.95 1.35 -6.27
N VAL A 225 -9.43 2.05 -7.28
CA VAL A 225 -8.98 3.42 -7.59
C VAL A 225 -9.30 4.36 -6.43
N ILE A 226 -10.52 4.29 -5.91
CA ILE A 226 -10.95 5.09 -4.76
C ILE A 226 -10.07 4.78 -3.54
N ALA A 227 -9.88 3.50 -3.20
CA ALA A 227 -9.03 3.09 -2.09
C ALA A 227 -7.59 3.59 -2.26
N THR A 228 -7.00 3.41 -3.44
CA THR A 228 -5.62 3.86 -3.73
C THR A 228 -5.47 5.38 -3.58
N PHE A 229 -6.44 6.13 -4.10
CA PHE A 229 -6.44 7.59 -4.02
C PHE A 229 -6.61 8.06 -2.58
N SER A 230 -7.58 7.51 -1.85
CA SER A 230 -7.83 7.81 -0.43
C SER A 230 -6.63 7.47 0.45
N THR A 231 -5.98 6.32 0.24
CA THR A 231 -4.78 5.96 1.00
C THR A 231 -3.57 6.82 0.63
N GLY A 232 -3.43 7.21 -0.63
CA GLY A 232 -2.34 8.08 -1.08
C GLY A 232 -2.40 9.48 -0.45
N ILE A 233 -3.61 10.03 -0.24
CA ILE A 233 -3.79 11.34 0.39
C ILE A 233 -3.69 11.29 1.93
N ASP A 234 -3.96 10.14 2.57
CA ASP A 234 -3.94 9.95 4.03
C ASP A 234 -2.52 9.87 4.65
N SER A 235 -1.50 10.31 3.90
CA SER A 235 -0.08 10.15 4.25
C SER A 235 0.41 10.96 5.46
N GLN A 236 -0.45 11.77 6.11
CA GLN A 236 -0.09 12.50 7.34
C GLN A 236 0.42 11.54 8.44
N CYS A 237 0.02 10.28 8.41
CA CYS A 237 0.46 9.23 9.34
C CYS A 237 1.94 8.80 9.16
N PHE A 238 2.57 9.04 8.00
CA PHE A 238 3.94 8.59 7.70
C PHE A 238 4.98 9.74 7.59
N GLN A 239 4.58 10.99 7.80
CA GLN A 239 5.52 12.11 7.87
C GLN A 239 6.37 12.01 9.16
N SER A 240 7.53 11.37 9.04
CA SER A 240 8.54 11.25 10.11
C SER A 240 9.30 12.55 10.41
N ARG A 241 8.78 13.73 9.98
CA ARG A 241 9.44 15.02 10.20
C ARG A 241 8.42 16.12 10.49
N LYS A 242 7.86 16.08 11.70
CA LYS A 242 7.26 17.26 12.34
C LYS A 242 8.41 18.18 12.77
N ASP A 243 8.90 19.06 11.89
CA ASP A 243 9.70 20.23 12.34
C ASP A 243 9.97 21.33 11.28
N GLU A 244 9.56 21.16 10.02
CA GLU A 244 9.69 22.24 9.03
C GLU A 244 8.30 22.85 8.74
N LYS A 245 8.21 24.19 8.88
CA LYS A 245 6.99 24.95 8.59
C LYS A 245 6.56 24.66 7.16
N GLN A 246 5.36 24.09 6.99
CA GLN A 246 4.75 23.82 5.69
C GLN A 246 4.58 25.15 4.94
N GLU A 247 5.23 25.29 3.78
CA GLU A 247 5.07 26.47 2.91
C GLU A 247 3.68 26.46 2.27
N GLU A 248 3.12 27.62 1.92
CA GLU A 248 1.76 27.76 1.35
C GLU A 248 1.55 26.96 0.05
N ASP A 249 2.63 26.60 -0.65
CA ASP A 249 2.62 25.82 -1.89
C ASP A 249 2.88 24.30 -1.69
N ASP A 250 3.09 23.84 -0.45
CA ASP A 250 3.34 22.42 -0.18
C ASP A 250 2.04 21.60 -0.21
N VAL A 251 2.03 20.55 -1.05
CA VAL A 251 0.91 19.61 -1.13
C VAL A 251 0.68 18.88 0.22
N PRO A 252 -0.57 18.61 0.61
CA PRO A 252 -0.91 18.10 1.95
C PRO A 252 -0.54 16.62 2.17
N TYR A 253 0.17 15.99 1.24
CA TYR A 253 0.57 14.59 1.30
C TYR A 253 2.04 14.41 0.90
N GLY A 254 2.69 13.38 1.44
CA GLY A 254 4.05 13.02 1.09
C GLY A 254 4.15 12.53 -0.35
N PHE A 255 4.79 13.31 -1.23
CA PHE A 255 4.95 13.00 -2.66
C PHE A 255 5.47 11.58 -2.91
N GLY A 256 6.49 11.14 -2.17
CA GLY A 256 7.07 9.80 -2.32
C GLY A 256 6.13 8.67 -1.89
N PHE A 257 5.40 8.85 -0.79
CA PHE A 257 4.44 7.86 -0.31
C PHE A 257 3.26 7.73 -1.27
N PHE A 258 2.71 8.84 -1.76
CA PHE A 258 1.63 8.84 -2.76
C PHE A 258 1.99 7.99 -3.99
N HIS A 259 3.19 8.20 -4.56
CA HIS A 259 3.65 7.43 -5.72
C HIS A 259 3.91 5.95 -5.39
N LEU A 260 4.36 5.65 -4.16
CA LEU A 260 4.54 4.26 -3.70
C LEU A 260 3.19 3.53 -3.61
N VAL A 261 2.17 4.16 -3.03
CA VAL A 261 0.81 3.60 -2.95
C VAL A 261 0.25 3.37 -4.36
N PHE A 262 0.44 4.33 -5.26
CA PHE A 262 -0.04 4.20 -6.64
C PHE A 262 0.71 3.10 -7.42
N ALA A 263 2.03 3.02 -7.29
CA ALA A 263 2.85 2.00 -7.94
C ALA A 263 2.50 0.59 -7.46
N SER A 264 2.37 0.40 -6.14
CA SER A 264 1.95 -0.87 -5.54
C SER A 264 0.49 -1.23 -5.91
N GLY A 265 -0.40 -0.23 -6.03
CA GLY A 265 -1.78 -0.41 -6.48
C GLY A 265 -1.88 -0.89 -7.93
N VAL A 266 -1.06 -0.34 -8.83
CA VAL A 266 -0.97 -0.82 -10.22
C VAL A 266 -0.44 -2.26 -10.29
N MET A 267 0.53 -2.62 -9.43
CA MET A 267 1.02 -4.01 -9.33
C MET A 267 -0.05 -4.97 -8.82
N TYR A 268 -0.82 -4.58 -7.82
CA TYR A 268 -1.98 -5.35 -7.35
C TYR A 268 -3.04 -5.50 -8.43
N PHE A 269 -3.36 -4.42 -9.16
CA PHE A 269 -4.30 -4.48 -10.27
C PHE A 269 -3.84 -5.43 -11.38
N ALA A 270 -2.54 -5.40 -11.72
CA ALA A 270 -1.95 -6.35 -12.66
C ALA A 270 -2.12 -7.81 -12.18
N MET A 271 -2.00 -8.08 -10.88
CA MET A 271 -2.22 -9.41 -10.30
C MET A 271 -3.69 -9.87 -10.40
N LEU A 272 -4.65 -8.96 -10.24
CA LEU A 272 -6.07 -9.26 -10.47
C LEU A 272 -6.33 -9.64 -11.93
N LEU A 273 -5.72 -8.93 -12.89
CA LEU A 273 -5.90 -9.21 -14.31
C LEU A 273 -5.41 -10.61 -14.71
N ILE A 274 -4.38 -11.13 -14.04
CA ILE A 274 -3.83 -12.47 -14.31
C ILE A 274 -4.36 -13.54 -13.34
N GLY A 275 -5.32 -13.20 -12.47
CA GLY A 275 -5.90 -14.14 -11.50
C GLY A 275 -4.90 -14.74 -10.53
N TRP A 276 -3.84 -13.99 -10.18
CA TRP A 276 -2.75 -14.45 -9.31
C TRP A 276 -2.05 -15.73 -9.79
N ASN A 277 -2.26 -16.12 -11.05
CA ASN A 277 -1.73 -17.36 -11.60
C ASN A 277 -0.91 -17.07 -12.84
N SER A 278 0.39 -17.21 -12.71
CA SER A 278 1.32 -16.88 -13.79
C SER A 278 1.60 -18.04 -14.76
N HIS A 279 1.08 -19.24 -14.48
CA HIS A 279 1.36 -20.46 -15.26
C HIS A 279 0.21 -20.89 -16.17
N HIS A 280 -0.99 -20.33 -15.99
CA HIS A 280 -2.14 -20.63 -16.83
C HIS A 280 -2.43 -19.51 -17.82
N THR A 281 -2.69 -19.87 -19.08
CA THR A 281 -3.16 -18.94 -20.10
C THR A 281 -4.58 -18.52 -19.79
N MET A 282 -4.80 -17.22 -19.57
CA MET A 282 -6.11 -16.63 -19.36
C MET A 282 -7.04 -16.95 -20.53
N LYS A 283 -8.22 -17.53 -20.25
CA LYS A 283 -9.25 -17.77 -21.26
C LYS A 283 -10.14 -16.52 -21.37
N LYS A 284 -10.91 -16.42 -22.46
CA LYS A 284 -11.82 -15.29 -22.69
C LYS A 284 -12.74 -15.11 -21.47
N TRP A 285 -12.75 -13.91 -20.89
CA TRP A 285 -13.58 -13.51 -19.73
C TRP A 285 -13.27 -14.16 -18.36
N THR A 286 -12.10 -14.80 -18.18
CA THR A 286 -11.69 -15.37 -16.87
C THR A 286 -10.83 -14.42 -16.05
N ILE A 287 -11.28 -13.16 -15.87
CA ILE A 287 -10.52 -12.14 -15.13
C ILE A 287 -10.68 -12.38 -13.62
N ASP A 288 -9.55 -12.42 -12.89
CA ASP A 288 -9.50 -12.64 -11.45
C ASP A 288 -10.13 -13.96 -10.95
N VAL A 289 -10.05 -15.01 -11.78
CA VAL A 289 -10.59 -16.34 -11.47
C VAL A 289 -9.46 -17.32 -11.20
N GLY A 290 -9.42 -17.88 -10.00
CA GLY A 290 -8.47 -18.92 -9.60
C GLY A 290 -8.39 -19.08 -8.07
N TRP A 291 -8.12 -20.30 -7.61
CA TRP A 291 -7.96 -20.60 -6.19
C TRP A 291 -6.92 -19.72 -5.50
N THR A 292 -5.84 -19.35 -6.20
CA THR A 292 -4.82 -18.45 -5.65
C THR A 292 -5.42 -17.08 -5.32
N SER A 293 -6.23 -16.50 -6.21
CA SER A 293 -6.89 -15.21 -5.95
C SER A 293 -7.88 -15.31 -4.79
N THR A 294 -8.69 -16.37 -4.75
CA THR A 294 -9.59 -16.66 -3.63
C THR A 294 -8.84 -16.69 -2.29
N TRP A 295 -7.76 -17.47 -2.20
CA TRP A 295 -6.99 -17.59 -0.96
C TRP A 295 -6.29 -16.29 -0.56
N VAL A 296 -5.76 -15.51 -1.50
CA VAL A 296 -5.17 -14.20 -1.19
C VAL A 296 -6.18 -13.28 -0.51
N ARG A 297 -7.43 -13.28 -0.99
CA ARG A 297 -8.52 -12.47 -0.41
C ARG A 297 -8.96 -12.98 0.96
N ILE A 298 -9.08 -14.29 1.15
CA ILE A 298 -9.42 -14.92 2.44
C ILE A 298 -8.31 -14.68 3.49
N VAL A 299 -7.04 -14.84 3.11
CA VAL A 299 -5.91 -14.56 4.01
C VAL A 299 -5.86 -13.07 4.35
N ASN A 300 -6.11 -12.18 3.37
CA ASN A 300 -6.21 -10.75 3.63
C ASN A 300 -7.34 -10.43 4.62
N GLU A 301 -8.50 -11.08 4.50
CA GLU A 301 -9.59 -10.96 5.46
C GLU A 301 -9.16 -11.37 6.88
N TRP A 302 -8.49 -12.52 7.03
CA TRP A 302 -8.03 -12.99 8.33
C TRP A 302 -7.00 -12.05 8.95
N LEU A 303 -6.03 -11.61 8.16
CA LEU A 303 -5.04 -10.61 8.58
C LEU A 303 -5.74 -9.32 9.00
N ALA A 304 -6.76 -8.88 8.26
CA ALA A 304 -7.50 -7.68 8.59
C ALA A 304 -8.17 -7.77 9.96
N VAL A 305 -8.82 -8.90 10.25
CA VAL A 305 -9.45 -9.15 11.55
C VAL A 305 -8.41 -9.25 12.66
N CYS A 306 -7.30 -9.96 12.44
CA CYS A 306 -6.22 -10.08 13.42
C CYS A 306 -5.63 -8.72 13.79
N VAL A 307 -5.34 -7.87 12.79
CA VAL A 307 -4.78 -6.53 13.03
C VAL A 307 -5.80 -5.64 13.74
N TYR A 308 -7.08 -5.71 13.36
CA TYR A 308 -8.15 -4.98 14.05
C TYR A 308 -8.29 -5.39 15.52
N LEU A 309 -8.35 -6.69 15.81
CA LEU A 309 -8.43 -7.20 17.17
C LEU A 309 -7.19 -6.82 17.98
N TRP A 310 -6.01 -6.90 17.37
CA TRP A 310 -4.75 -6.47 18.00
C TRP A 310 -4.78 -4.98 18.33
N MET A 311 -5.26 -4.12 17.43
CA MET A 311 -5.41 -2.69 17.68
C MET A 311 -6.28 -2.41 18.92
N LEU A 312 -7.37 -3.15 19.09
CA LEU A 312 -8.27 -2.98 20.23
C LEU A 312 -7.68 -3.50 21.54
N VAL A 313 -6.95 -4.61 21.50
CA VAL A 313 -6.43 -5.30 22.69
C VAL A 313 -5.08 -4.73 23.15
N ALA A 314 -4.21 -4.29 22.23
CA ALA A 314 -2.87 -3.83 22.53
C ALA A 314 -2.80 -2.68 23.58
N PRO A 315 -3.66 -1.64 23.52
CA PRO A 315 -3.67 -0.59 24.53
C PRO A 315 -4.02 -1.10 25.94
N ILE A 316 -4.86 -2.13 26.05
CA ILE A 316 -5.26 -2.73 27.33
C ILE A 316 -4.11 -3.56 27.89
N VAL A 317 -3.50 -4.41 27.06
CA VAL A 317 -2.36 -5.23 27.45
C VAL A 317 -1.20 -4.35 27.92
N TRP A 318 -0.93 -3.25 27.21
CA TRP A 318 0.12 -2.30 27.61
C TRP A 318 -0.18 -1.61 28.94
N LYS A 319 -1.43 -1.20 29.19
CA LYS A 319 -1.85 -0.61 30.48
C LYS A 319 -1.77 -1.62 31.63
N CYS A 320 -2.16 -2.88 31.42
CA CYS A 320 -2.03 -3.94 32.41
C CYS A 320 -0.55 -4.21 32.75
N ARG A 321 0.32 -4.28 31.75
CA ARG A 321 1.76 -4.48 31.94
C ARG A 321 2.39 -3.36 32.78
N GLN A 322 1.99 -2.10 32.58
CA GLN A 322 2.48 -0.98 33.39
C GLN A 322 1.95 -0.95 34.82
N ALA A 323 0.85 -1.64 35.12
CA ALA A 323 0.28 -1.70 36.47
C ALA A 323 0.99 -2.74 37.37
N GLU A 324 1.71 -3.71 36.78
CA GLU A 324 2.41 -4.78 37.49
C GLU A 324 3.85 -4.42 37.89
N GLU A 325 4.42 -3.31 37.40
CA GLU A 325 5.73 -2.84 37.87
C GLU A 325 5.61 -2.20 39.27
N PRO A 326 6.39 -2.68 40.28
CA PRO A 326 6.34 -2.15 41.63
C PRO A 326 6.80 -0.68 41.66
N LYS A 327 6.00 0.15 42.33
CA LYS A 327 6.20 1.59 42.58
C LYS A 327 7.48 1.89 43.37
N SER A 328 8.66 1.70 42.79
CA SER A 328 9.93 2.18 43.37
C SER A 328 10.73 3.13 42.47
N ALA A 329 10.22 3.48 41.28
CA ALA A 329 10.92 4.38 40.37
C ALA A 329 9.97 5.22 39.49
N LYS A 330 9.06 5.97 40.10
CA LYS A 330 8.25 6.97 39.37
C LYS A 330 8.17 8.29 40.13
N GLU A 331 9.32 8.91 40.31
CA GLU A 331 9.49 10.35 40.27
C GLU A 331 10.70 10.56 39.35
N GLU A 332 10.53 11.35 38.27
CA GLU A 332 11.46 11.49 37.13
C GLU A 332 11.36 10.44 36.02
N ASP A 333 10.24 10.44 35.27
CA ASP A 333 10.32 10.38 33.80
C ASP A 333 8.97 10.74 33.17
N LYS A 334 8.73 12.06 33.06
CA LYS A 334 7.84 12.65 32.07
C LYS A 334 8.60 12.72 30.76
N VAL A 335 8.69 11.61 30.00
CA VAL A 335 9.18 11.65 28.62
C VAL A 335 8.23 10.86 27.72
N HIS A 336 7.53 11.63 26.89
CA HIS A 336 6.88 11.25 25.63
C HIS A 336 5.96 10.02 25.61
N CYS A 337 4.69 10.26 25.91
CA CYS A 337 3.61 9.53 25.24
C CYS A 337 3.77 9.69 23.72
N ILE A 338 4.07 8.60 23.04
CA ILE A 338 4.01 8.48 21.58
C ILE A 338 2.52 8.47 21.21
N CYS A 339 2.13 9.46 20.39
CA CYS A 339 0.82 9.59 19.77
C CYS A 339 0.35 8.28 19.11
N LEU A 340 -0.79 7.77 19.57
CA LEU A 340 -1.78 7.03 18.78
C LEU A 340 -3.12 7.68 19.12
N THR A 341 -3.43 8.73 18.37
CA THR A 341 -4.73 9.41 18.24
C THR A 341 -4.85 9.74 16.78
#